data_AF-A0A2B7YC11-F1
#
_entry.id   AF-A0A2B7YC11-F1
#
_cell.length_a   1.000
_cell.length_b   1.000
_cell.length_c   1.000
_cell.angle_alpha   90.00
_cell.angle_beta   90.00
_cell.angle_gamma   90.00
#
_symmetry.space_group_name_H-M   'P 1'
#
loop_
_entity.id
_entity.type
_entity.pdbx_description
1 polymer ?
#
loop_
_entity_poly.entity_id
_entity_poly.type
_entity_poly.pdbx_seq_one_letter_code
_entity_poly.pdbx_strand_id
1 'polypeptide(L)'
;MNGYPTTTNLLWSSRGRPVIRKNRLGKSKNFKPLFSPLLDSLRLLPPELLFQIFGDLDFRTLTRLRCTSRAYKAAVESFPAYRHLMENAPVTLEALSISDILTHHSAEALSRALWSEQCVSCNNPGPFLFIPTAERCCHACISQKDGFS
;
A
#
# COMPACT_ATOMS: atom_id res chain seq x y z
N MET A 1 14.67 -25.91 -21.10
CA MET A 1 15.14 -24.52 -21.11
C MET A 1 14.45 -23.76 -19.99
N ASN A 2 15.23 -23.56 -18.93
CA ASN A 2 15.17 -22.58 -17.85
C ASN A 2 13.79 -22.27 -17.22
N GLY A 3 13.53 -22.99 -16.13
CA GLY A 3 12.55 -22.62 -15.12
C GLY A 3 12.97 -21.34 -14.40
N TYR A 4 12.03 -20.40 -14.33
CA TYR A 4 12.15 -19.22 -13.49
C TYR A 4 11.75 -19.60 -12.06
N PRO A 5 12.48 -19.13 -11.03
CA PRO A 5 12.11 -19.39 -9.65
C PRO A 5 10.88 -18.54 -9.34
N THR A 6 9.72 -19.19 -9.18
CA THR A 6 8.50 -18.56 -8.66
C THR A 6 8.77 -18.10 -7.24
N THR A 7 9.25 -16.86 -7.09
CA THR A 7 9.44 -16.22 -5.80
C THR A 7 8.05 -15.96 -5.26
N THR A 8 7.69 -16.79 -4.30
CA THR A 8 6.50 -16.69 -3.48
C THR A 8 6.55 -15.38 -2.71
N ASN A 9 5.46 -14.61 -2.78
CA ASN A 9 4.66 -14.16 -1.64
C ASN A 9 4.05 -12.78 -1.94
N LEU A 10 2.73 -12.76 -2.12
CA LEU A 10 1.75 -11.75 -1.67
C LEU A 10 0.47 -11.97 -2.50
N LEU A 11 -0.20 -13.11 -2.28
CA LEU A 11 -1.51 -13.37 -2.87
C LEU A 11 -2.55 -12.58 -2.06
N TRP A 12 -3.15 -11.57 -2.66
CA TRP A 12 -4.21 -10.76 -2.06
C TRP A 12 -5.49 -11.60 -2.01
N SER A 13 -5.97 -11.97 -0.82
CA SER A 13 -7.27 -12.64 -0.68
C SER A 13 -8.38 -11.61 -0.54
N SER A 14 -9.54 -11.88 -1.17
CA SER A 14 -10.78 -11.10 -1.30
C SER A 14 -11.46 -10.62 0.00
N ARG A 15 -10.77 -10.69 1.15
CA ARG A 15 -11.20 -10.16 2.46
C ARG A 15 -10.20 -9.17 3.04
N GLY A 16 -9.42 -8.49 2.18
CA GLY A 16 -8.47 -7.45 2.59
C GLY A 16 -7.46 -7.90 3.65
N ARG A 17 -7.17 -9.21 3.74
CA ARG A 17 -6.09 -9.71 4.62
C ARG A 17 -4.88 -10.02 3.75
N PRO A 18 -3.71 -9.43 4.02
CA PRO A 18 -2.49 -9.98 3.45
C PRO A 18 -2.36 -11.43 3.94
N VAL A 19 -2.18 -12.36 2.99
CA VAL A 19 -1.88 -13.77 3.32
C VAL A 19 -0.42 -13.82 3.78
N ILE A 20 -0.19 -13.53 5.05
CA ILE A 20 1.05 -13.90 5.72
C ILE A 20 0.98 -15.41 5.89
N ARG A 21 1.84 -16.16 5.17
CA ARG A 21 2.09 -17.56 5.51
C ARG A 21 2.53 -17.60 6.97
N LYS A 22 1.68 -18.15 7.83
CA LYS A 22 2.09 -18.58 9.16
C LYS A 22 3.12 -19.69 8.93
N ASN A 23 4.39 -19.33 8.88
CA ASN A 23 5.40 -20.29 9.26
C ASN A 23 4.95 -20.79 10.62
N ARG A 24 4.83 -22.11 10.75
CA ARG A 24 4.49 -22.79 11.99
C ARG A 24 5.69 -22.55 12.91
N LEU A 25 5.81 -21.33 13.45
CA LEU A 25 6.79 -20.97 14.46
C LEU A 25 6.50 -21.93 15.60
N GLY A 26 7.46 -22.82 15.86
CA GLY A 26 7.41 -23.70 17.02
C GLY A 26 7.01 -22.87 18.23
N LYS A 27 6.10 -23.39 19.05
CA LYS A 27 5.65 -22.75 20.29
C LYS A 27 6.86 -22.45 21.16
N SER A 28 7.43 -21.25 21.04
CA SER A 28 8.42 -20.73 21.97
C SER A 28 7.66 -20.33 23.23
N LYS A 29 7.89 -21.08 24.31
CA LYS A 29 7.18 -20.95 25.58
C LYS A 29 7.66 -19.76 26.43
N ASN A 30 8.33 -18.78 25.83
CA ASN A 30 8.87 -17.61 26.50
C ASN A 30 8.82 -16.37 25.59
N PHE A 31 7.64 -16.03 25.08
CA PHE A 31 7.40 -14.67 24.63
C PHE A 31 7.11 -13.80 25.87
N LYS A 32 8.17 -13.21 26.43
CA LYS A 32 7.99 -11.98 27.19
C LYS A 32 7.55 -10.94 26.15
N PRO A 33 6.36 -10.31 26.27
CA PRO A 33 6.05 -9.18 25.41
C PRO A 33 7.14 -8.15 25.69
N LEU A 34 8.02 -7.91 24.72
CA LEU A 34 8.82 -6.71 24.73
C LEU A 34 7.80 -5.59 24.55
N PHE A 35 7.31 -5.06 25.66
CA PHE A 35 6.50 -3.86 25.74
C PHE A 35 7.38 -2.74 25.18
N SER A 36 7.35 -2.57 23.86
CA SER A 36 8.03 -1.44 23.23
C SER A 36 7.21 -0.19 23.56
N PRO A 37 7.74 0.81 24.27
CA PRO A 37 7.02 2.04 24.62
C PRO A 37 6.43 2.77 23.40
N LEU A 38 6.95 2.50 22.20
CA LEU A 38 6.45 3.03 20.93
C LEU A 38 4.98 2.64 20.62
N LEU A 39 4.55 1.44 21.06
CA LEU A 39 3.18 0.93 20.85
C LEU A 39 2.13 1.66 21.68
N ASP A 40 2.54 2.17 22.86
CA ASP A 40 1.69 3.00 23.71
C ASP A 40 1.80 4.47 23.34
N SER A 41 2.97 4.97 22.94
CA SER A 41 3.14 6.39 22.60
C SER A 41 2.32 6.82 21.38
N LEU A 42 2.23 5.98 20.34
CA LEU A 42 1.41 6.30 19.15
C LEU A 42 -0.10 6.28 19.43
N ARG A 43 -0.55 5.65 20.51
CA ARG A 43 -1.96 5.71 20.96
C ARG A 43 -2.29 6.99 21.70
N LEU A 44 -1.28 7.69 22.22
CA LEU A 44 -1.45 8.96 22.93
C LEU A 44 -1.52 10.15 21.96
N LEU A 45 -1.22 9.94 20.67
CA LEU A 45 -1.36 10.98 19.67
C LEU A 45 -2.84 11.24 19.36
N PRO A 46 -3.23 12.52 19.22
CA PRO A 46 -4.49 12.87 18.57
C PRO A 46 -4.60 12.19 17.20
N PRO A 47 -5.80 11.77 16.77
CA PRO A 47 -6.02 11.12 15.48
C PRO A 47 -5.46 11.90 14.29
N GLU A 48 -5.49 13.23 14.35
CA GLU A 48 -5.01 14.13 13.30
C GLU A 48 -3.51 13.98 13.07
N LEU A 49 -2.72 13.97 14.14
CA LEU A 49 -1.27 13.77 14.05
C LEU A 49 -0.94 12.35 13.60
N LEU A 50 -1.72 11.38 14.06
CA LEU A 50 -1.55 9.99 13.64
C LEU A 50 -1.83 9.81 12.14
N PHE A 51 -2.86 10.47 11.61
CA PHE A 51 -3.17 10.45 10.17
C PHE A 51 -2.14 11.20 9.35
N GLN A 52 -1.56 12.29 9.86
CA GLN A 52 -0.45 12.96 9.20
C GLN A 52 0.76 12.01 9.08
N ILE A 53 1.12 11.31 10.17
CA ILE A 53 2.17 10.28 10.13
C ILE A 53 1.83 9.20 9.11
N PHE A 54 0.57 8.73 9.06
CA PHE A 54 0.16 7.74 8.07
C PHE A 54 0.20 8.26 6.63
N GLY A 55 -0.07 9.54 6.40
CA GLY A 55 0.06 10.20 5.10
C GLY A 55 1.49 10.22 4.57
N ASP A 56 2.47 10.29 5.47
CA ASP A 56 3.90 10.29 5.13
C ASP A 56 4.47 8.87 4.90
N LEU A 57 3.75 7.82 5.29
CA LEU A 57 4.18 6.43 5.11
C LEU A 57 3.79 5.88 3.73
N ASP A 58 4.67 5.07 3.15
CA ASP A 58 4.34 4.30 1.95
C ASP A 58 3.26 3.25 2.26
N PHE A 59 2.48 2.90 1.23
CA PHE A 59 1.33 2.01 1.36
C PHE A 59 1.73 0.62 1.88
N ARG A 60 2.92 0.13 1.53
CA ARG A 60 3.42 -1.16 2.05
C ARG A 60 3.74 -1.08 3.54
N THR A 61 4.37 0.00 4.00
CA THR A 61 4.65 0.22 5.42
C THR A 61 3.37 0.33 6.23
N LEU A 62 2.34 1.04 5.73
CA LEU A 62 1.01 1.07 6.36
C LEU A 62 0.40 -0.33 6.48
N THR A 63 0.47 -1.12 5.40
CA THR A 63 -0.06 -2.50 5.40
C THR A 63 0.68 -3.40 6.39
N ARG A 64 1.99 -3.23 6.55
CA ARG A 64 2.78 -3.95 7.56
C ARG A 64 2.42 -3.49 8.97
N LEU A 65 2.30 -2.18 9.20
CA LEU A 65 1.95 -1.59 10.48
C LEU A 65 0.59 -2.11 10.97
N ARG A 66 -0.40 -2.18 10.08
CA ARG A 66 -1.71 -2.81 10.32
C ARG A 66 -1.62 -4.26 10.83
N CYS A 67 -0.60 -5.03 10.44
CA CYS A 67 -0.44 -6.43 10.85
C CYS A 67 0.27 -6.62 12.21
N THR A 68 0.81 -5.55 12.80
CA THR A 68 1.62 -5.67 14.03
C THR A 68 0.77 -5.75 15.30
N SER A 69 -0.35 -5.03 15.37
CA SER A 69 -1.22 -5.01 16.56
C SER A 69 -2.68 -4.72 16.19
N ARG A 70 -3.62 -5.08 17.08
CA ARG A 70 -5.04 -4.78 16.89
C ARG A 70 -5.33 -3.27 16.90
N ALA A 71 -4.58 -2.50 17.68
CA ALA A 71 -4.76 -1.05 17.76
C ALA A 71 -4.29 -0.37 16.47
N TYR A 72 -3.11 -0.75 15.96
CA TYR A 72 -2.64 -0.25 14.67
C TYR A 72 -3.52 -0.69 13.53
N LYS A 73 -4.06 -1.92 13.59
CA LYS A 73 -5.06 -2.34 12.63
C LYS A 73 -6.25 -1.38 12.59
N ALA A 74 -6.84 -1.08 13.74
CA ALA A 74 -7.98 -0.18 13.83
C ALA A 74 -7.62 1.24 13.34
N ALA A 75 -6.46 1.76 13.74
CA ALA A 75 -6.01 3.09 13.33
C ALA A 75 -5.76 3.20 11.81
N VAL A 76 -5.09 2.22 11.22
CA VAL A 76 -4.85 2.20 9.75
C VAL A 76 -6.15 1.99 8.98
N GLU A 77 -7.07 1.14 9.47
CA GLU A 77 -8.38 0.95 8.83
C GLU A 77 -9.32 2.17 9.02
N SER A 78 -9.04 3.06 9.98
CA SER A 78 -9.71 4.36 10.10
C SER A 78 -9.11 5.46 9.23
N PHE A 79 -7.92 5.26 8.66
CA PHE A 79 -7.29 6.24 7.79
C PHE A 79 -8.01 6.30 6.43
N PRO A 80 -8.62 7.43 6.03
CA PRO A 80 -9.52 7.48 4.87
C PRO A 80 -8.87 7.04 3.55
N ALA A 81 -7.65 7.50 3.25
CA ALA A 81 -6.97 7.16 2.00
C ALA A 81 -6.67 5.65 1.90
N TYR A 82 -6.19 5.04 2.99
CA TYR A 82 -5.97 3.59 3.04
C TYR A 82 -7.28 2.82 2.84
N ARG A 83 -8.33 3.21 3.58
CA ARG A 83 -9.63 2.57 3.50
C ARG A 83 -10.23 2.64 2.10
N HIS A 84 -10.23 3.82 1.50
CA HIS A 84 -10.79 4.08 0.19
C HIS A 84 -10.11 3.22 -0.89
N LEU A 85 -8.79 3.12 -0.85
CA LEU A 85 -8.00 2.26 -1.73
C LEU A 85 -8.35 0.77 -1.56
N MET A 86 -8.43 0.30 -0.32
CA MET A 86 -8.75 -1.09 0.00
C MET A 86 -10.15 -1.50 -0.46
N GLU A 87 -11.12 -0.57 -0.38
CA GLU A 87 -12.52 -0.83 -0.71
C GLU A 87 -12.78 -0.80 -2.23
N ASN A 88 -12.11 0.09 -2.96
CA ASN A 88 -12.47 0.37 -4.36
C ASN A 88 -11.45 -0.10 -5.40
N ALA A 89 -10.19 -0.27 -5.04
CA ALA A 89 -9.12 -0.59 -5.99
C ALA A 89 -8.26 -1.82 -5.63
N PRO A 90 -8.83 -2.93 -5.09
CA PRO A 90 -8.03 -4.07 -4.63
C PRO A 90 -7.23 -4.73 -5.76
N VAL A 91 -7.78 -4.83 -6.97
CA VAL A 91 -7.10 -5.41 -8.14
C VAL A 91 -5.93 -4.54 -8.58
N THR A 92 -6.11 -3.22 -8.58
CA THR A 92 -5.04 -2.28 -8.93
C THR A 92 -3.93 -2.31 -7.88
N LEU A 93 -4.27 -2.36 -6.59
CA LEU A 93 -3.29 -2.53 -5.52
C LEU A 93 -2.51 -3.83 -5.65
N GLU A 94 -3.14 -4.92 -6.10
CA GLU A 94 -2.44 -6.17 -6.38
C GLU A 94 -1.42 -6.02 -7.51
N ALA A 95 -1.81 -5.41 -8.64
CA ALA A 95 -0.90 -5.15 -9.75
C ALA A 95 0.29 -4.26 -9.34
N LEU A 96 0.03 -3.21 -8.56
CA LEU A 96 1.06 -2.34 -8.00
C LEU A 96 1.95 -3.06 -6.99
N SER A 97 1.40 -4.00 -6.22
CA SER A 97 2.17 -4.81 -5.26
C SER A 97 3.12 -5.77 -5.95
N ILE A 98 2.69 -6.41 -7.04
CA ILE A 98 3.52 -7.32 -7.85
C ILE A 98 4.68 -6.56 -8.47
N SER A 99 4.45 -5.29 -8.85
CA SER A 99 5.45 -4.41 -9.45
C SER A 99 6.34 -3.70 -8.41
N ASP A 100 6.17 -4.01 -7.13
CA ASP A 100 6.86 -3.42 -5.96
C ASP A 100 6.69 -1.90 -5.78
N ILE A 101 5.75 -1.28 -6.50
CA ILE A 101 5.51 0.16 -6.52
C ILE A 101 4.88 0.69 -5.23
N LEU A 102 4.20 -0.17 -4.47
CA LEU A 102 3.60 0.21 -3.17
C LEU A 102 4.60 0.64 -2.10
N THR A 103 5.91 0.43 -2.31
CA THR A 103 6.99 0.92 -1.43
C THR A 103 7.36 2.38 -1.69
N HIS A 104 6.96 2.93 -2.83
CA HIS A 104 7.38 4.26 -3.29
C HIS A 104 6.29 5.32 -3.14
N HIS A 105 5.04 4.92 -2.91
CA HIS A 105 3.91 5.85 -2.84
C HIS A 105 3.12 5.70 -1.55
N SER A 106 2.72 6.84 -1.00
CA SER A 106 1.77 6.89 0.11
C SER A 106 0.36 6.52 -0.34
N ALA A 107 -0.50 6.17 0.62
CA ALA A 107 -1.90 5.91 0.33
C ALA A 107 -2.61 7.13 -0.30
N GLU A 108 -2.24 8.35 0.10
CA GLU A 108 -2.83 9.57 -0.47
C GLU A 108 -2.37 9.81 -1.91
N ALA A 109 -1.09 9.57 -2.21
CA ALA A 109 -0.57 9.68 -3.57
C ALA A 109 -1.28 8.70 -4.52
N LEU A 110 -1.39 7.43 -4.12
CA LEU A 110 -2.11 6.41 -4.88
C LEU A 110 -3.60 6.75 -5.02
N SER A 111 -4.25 7.22 -3.95
CA SER A 111 -5.65 7.64 -4.00
C SER A 111 -5.85 8.86 -4.92
N ARG A 112 -4.93 9.81 -4.96
CA ARG A 112 -5.05 10.92 -5.92
C ARG A 112 -4.84 10.44 -7.34
N ALA A 113 -3.87 9.56 -7.57
CA ALA A 113 -3.60 9.04 -8.90
C ALA A 113 -4.78 8.24 -9.46
N LEU A 114 -5.32 7.27 -8.71
CA LEU A 114 -6.37 6.38 -9.21
C LEU A 114 -7.69 7.09 -9.52
N TRP A 115 -8.04 8.12 -8.73
CA TRP A 115 -9.27 8.88 -8.90
C TRP A 115 -9.09 10.21 -9.64
N SER A 116 -7.88 10.55 -10.07
CA SER A 116 -7.70 11.58 -11.08
C SER A 116 -8.32 11.12 -12.40
N GLU A 117 -8.89 12.04 -13.17
CA GLU A 117 -9.33 11.77 -14.54
C GLU A 117 -8.33 12.29 -15.58
N GLN A 118 -7.31 13.01 -15.14
CA GLN A 118 -6.37 13.76 -15.99
C GLN A 118 -5.02 13.05 -16.08
N CYS A 119 -4.43 13.13 -17.28
CA CYS A 119 -3.06 12.76 -17.57
C CYS A 119 -2.10 13.69 -16.83
N VAL A 120 -1.08 13.12 -16.17
CA VAL A 120 -0.09 13.90 -15.41
C VAL A 120 0.73 14.84 -16.30
N SER A 121 1.01 14.46 -17.54
CA SER A 121 1.90 15.22 -18.43
C SER A 121 1.18 16.31 -19.25
N CYS A 122 -0.10 16.12 -19.59
CA CYS A 122 -0.82 17.02 -20.53
C CYS A 122 -2.23 17.43 -20.08
N ASN A 123 -2.69 17.02 -18.90
CA ASN A 123 -4.02 17.30 -18.33
C ASN A 123 -5.23 16.85 -19.16
N ASN A 124 -5.04 16.22 -20.32
CA ASN A 124 -6.09 15.56 -21.09
C ASN A 124 -6.64 14.33 -20.35
N PRO A 125 -7.83 13.80 -20.71
CA PRO A 125 -8.34 12.57 -20.13
C PRO A 125 -7.31 11.44 -20.21
N GLY A 126 -6.93 10.91 -19.05
CA GLY A 126 -5.88 9.89 -18.91
C GLY A 126 -6.47 8.55 -18.48
N PRO A 127 -7.05 7.74 -19.39
CA PRO A 127 -7.73 6.49 -19.01
C PRO A 127 -6.78 5.37 -18.53
N PHE A 128 -5.47 5.53 -18.69
CA PHE A 128 -4.49 4.51 -18.34
C PHE A 128 -3.75 4.88 -17.05
N LEU A 129 -3.40 3.85 -16.27
CA LEU A 129 -2.48 3.95 -15.15
C LEU A 129 -1.12 3.41 -15.59
N PHE A 130 -0.10 4.25 -15.59
CA PHE A 130 1.28 3.85 -15.82
C PHE A 130 1.83 3.21 -14.54
N ILE A 131 1.89 1.89 -14.53
CA ILE A 131 2.25 1.10 -13.34
C ILE A 131 3.59 1.53 -12.72
N PRO A 132 4.69 1.77 -13.47
CA PRO A 132 5.99 2.08 -12.88
C PRO A 132 6.03 3.34 -12.01
N THR A 133 5.22 4.36 -12.30
CA THR A 133 5.14 5.59 -11.49
C THR A 133 3.82 5.73 -10.73
N ALA A 134 2.89 4.79 -10.91
CA ALA A 134 1.52 4.85 -10.41
C ALA A 134 0.78 6.14 -10.80
N GLU A 135 1.05 6.70 -11.98
CA GLU A 135 0.44 7.94 -12.47
C GLU A 135 -0.51 7.71 -13.63
N ARG A 136 -1.48 8.61 -13.82
CA ARG A 136 -2.42 8.53 -14.94
C ARG A 136 -1.87 9.19 -16.19
N CYS A 137 -2.16 8.57 -17.33
CA CYS A 137 -1.70 9.03 -18.62
C CYS A 137 -2.72 8.77 -19.74
N CYS A 138 -2.65 9.61 -20.77
CA CYS A 138 -3.36 9.38 -22.02
C CYS A 138 -2.55 8.45 -22.93
N HIS A 139 -3.22 7.89 -23.95
CA HIS A 139 -2.57 7.00 -24.93
C HIS A 139 -1.36 7.66 -25.63
N ALA A 140 -1.45 8.96 -25.92
CA ALA A 140 -0.37 9.69 -26.60
C ALA A 140 0.88 9.77 -25.70
N CYS A 141 0.72 10.17 -24.44
CA CYS A 141 1.84 10.33 -23.50
C CYS A 141 2.49 8.98 -23.13
N ILE A 142 1.73 7.91 -22.97
CA ILE A 142 2.30 6.58 -22.66
C ILE A 142 3.06 5.97 -23.84
N SER A 143 2.69 6.35 -25.07
CA SER A 143 3.36 5.87 -26.29
C SER A 143 4.64 6.65 -26.61
N GLN A 144 4.84 7.80 -25.98
CA GLN A 144 5.98 8.68 -26.20
C GLN A 144 7.09 8.34 -25.21
N LYS A 145 8.34 8.28 -25.68
CA LYS A 145 9.51 7.90 -24.84
C LYS A 145 9.80 8.90 -23.71
N ASP A 146 9.30 10.13 -23.81
CA ASP A 146 9.60 11.23 -22.88
C ASP A 146 8.43 11.51 -21.89
N GLY A 147 7.40 10.65 -21.86
CA GLY A 147 6.16 10.92 -21.12
C GLY A 147 6.28 10.89 -19.59
N PHE A 148 7.35 10.28 -19.07
CA PHE A 148 7.60 10.09 -17.63
C PHE A 148 9.09 10.29 -17.35
N SER A 149 9.43 11.10 -16.34
CA SER A 149 10.81 11.36 -15.88
C SER A 149 10.98 10.92 -14.44
#